data_AF-A0A0F9G618-F1
#
_entry.id   AF-A0A0F9G618-F1
#
_cell.length_a   1.000
_cell.length_b   1.000
_cell.length_c   1.000
_cell.angle_alpha   90.00
_cell.angle_beta   90.00
_cell.angle_gamma   90.00
#
_symmetry.space_group_name_H-M   'P 1'
#
loop_
_entity.id
_entity.type
_entity.pdbx_description
1 polymer ?
#
loop_
_entity_poly.entity_id
_entity_poly.type
_entity_poly.pdbx_seq_one_letter_code
_entity_poly.pdbx_strand_id
1 'polypeptide(L)'
;MSEVWARYNCLDSVVDLKIWNKQEPDLDKQGYRNLYEDTMSLYPVILFMQTVGLDVNYEALGYEKTRIEDEIEKNEHELYSICGFDLNPNSPKQCQQYFYGVLGQQPYLSAKGTITTDEKAMARLSRKGIKEAKYVISIRSLRKLLGTYLEVATDQDGRLRSSFNIRGTSTGRLSSSQTIFGTGLNFQNLDPRFKAFIVADKDRFFISLDKAKAEWVITAYLCNDPKMIEAVESGVDVHAYTASEMTDIPMDWIKQEDKIIGKLTDRDLILELRNKHLPDLLDLDYNFL
;
A
#
# COMPACT_ATOMS: atom_id res chain seq x y z
N MET A 1 -16.22 38.66 2.33
CA MET A 1 -16.95 37.37 2.38
C MET A 1 -18.35 37.63 1.83
N SER A 2 -18.84 36.87 0.84
CA SER A 2 -20.17 37.12 0.28
C SER A 2 -21.27 36.77 1.29
N GLU A 3 -22.46 37.34 1.14
CA GLU A 3 -23.63 37.01 1.97
C GLU A 3 -23.97 35.51 1.95
N VAL A 4 -23.77 34.86 0.79
CA VAL A 4 -23.95 33.42 0.62
C VAL A 4 -22.98 32.63 1.51
N TRP A 5 -21.69 32.99 1.51
CA TRP A 5 -20.69 32.33 2.35
C TRP A 5 -20.94 32.56 3.85
N ALA A 6 -21.32 33.79 4.22
CA ALA A 6 -21.67 34.11 5.61
C ALA A 6 -22.89 33.29 6.07
N ARG A 7 -23.95 33.22 5.26
CA ARG A 7 -25.14 32.43 5.55
C ARG A 7 -24.84 30.93 5.66
N TYR A 8 -24.03 30.39 4.74
CA TYR A 8 -23.60 29.00 4.76
C TYR A 8 -22.87 28.67 6.08
N ASN A 9 -21.85 29.44 6.45
CA ASN A 9 -21.06 29.19 7.66
C ASN A 9 -21.89 29.32 8.96
N CYS A 10 -22.80 30.31 9.01
CA CYS A 10 -23.73 30.45 10.13
C CYS A 10 -24.70 29.28 10.23
N LEU A 11 -25.20 28.78 9.09
CA LEU A 11 -26.07 27.62 9.07
C LEU A 11 -25.34 26.35 9.52
N ASP A 12 -24.13 26.07 9.03
CA ASP A 12 -23.32 24.93 9.50
C ASP A 12 -23.16 24.98 11.02
N SER A 13 -22.72 26.13 11.55
CA SER A 13 -22.52 26.30 13.01
C SER A 13 -23.80 26.05 13.84
N VAL A 14 -24.95 26.58 13.38
CA VAL A 14 -26.22 26.46 14.12
C VAL A 14 -26.84 25.08 13.95
N VAL A 15 -26.76 24.49 12.75
CA VAL A 15 -27.34 23.18 12.43
C VAL A 15 -26.55 22.08 13.12
N ASP A 16 -25.22 22.14 13.10
CA ASP A 16 -24.37 21.16 13.77
C ASP A 16 -24.62 21.12 15.27
N LEU A 17 -24.75 22.29 15.91
CA LEU A 17 -25.11 22.36 17.34
C LEU A 17 -26.50 21.76 17.62
N LYS A 18 -27.49 22.00 16.73
CA LYS A 18 -28.82 21.42 16.86
C LYS A 18 -28.82 19.90 16.69
N ILE A 19 -28.01 19.38 15.77
CA ILE A 19 -27.83 17.94 15.56
C ILE A 19 -27.15 17.33 16.79
N TRP A 20 -26.05 17.96 17.26
CA TRP A 20 -25.31 17.53 18.43
C TRP A 20 -26.21 17.39 19.65
N ASN A 21 -26.99 18.42 20.00
CA ASN A 21 -27.89 18.39 21.16
C ASN A 21 -28.94 17.26 21.11
N LYS A 22 -29.24 16.72 19.91
CA LYS A 22 -30.14 15.58 19.74
C LYS A 22 -29.42 14.24 19.79
N GLN A 23 -28.21 14.15 19.23
CA GLN A 23 -27.44 12.91 19.14
C GLN A 23 -26.62 12.60 20.39
N GLU A 24 -26.14 13.64 21.07
CA GLU A 24 -25.29 13.53 22.25
C GLU A 24 -25.90 12.64 23.35
N PRO A 25 -27.21 12.75 23.69
CA PRO A 25 -27.82 11.88 24.69
C PRO A 25 -27.89 10.41 24.28
N ASP A 26 -27.87 10.13 22.97
CA ASP A 26 -27.90 8.76 22.46
C ASP A 26 -26.54 8.06 22.61
N LEU A 27 -25.45 8.82 22.80
CA LEU A 27 -24.13 8.26 23.11
C LEU A 27 -24.15 7.49 24.42
N ASP A 28 -24.79 8.02 25.47
CA ASP A 28 -24.92 7.33 26.75
C ASP A 28 -25.88 6.14 26.66
N LYS A 29 -27.05 6.34 26.03
CA LYS A 29 -28.07 5.29 25.89
C LYS A 29 -27.54 4.06 25.15
N GLN A 30 -26.65 4.27 24.18
CA GLN A 30 -26.08 3.19 23.37
C GLN A 30 -24.69 2.74 23.86
N GLY A 31 -24.17 3.34 24.93
CA GLY A 31 -22.86 2.97 25.49
C GLY A 31 -21.65 3.39 24.65
N TYR A 32 -21.79 4.39 23.79
CA TYR A 32 -20.74 4.88 22.88
C TYR A 32 -19.98 6.12 23.40
N ARG A 33 -20.27 6.59 24.61
CA ARG A 33 -19.60 7.76 25.22
C ARG A 33 -18.09 7.68 25.18
N ASN A 34 -17.51 6.60 25.71
CA ASN A 34 -16.06 6.43 25.77
C ASN A 34 -15.43 6.38 24.38
N LEU A 35 -16.04 5.64 23.45
CA LEU A 35 -15.56 5.58 22.06
C LEU A 35 -15.58 6.96 21.40
N TYR A 36 -16.62 7.75 21.64
CA TYR A 36 -16.70 9.12 21.14
C TYR A 36 -15.59 10.00 21.72
N GLU A 37 -15.36 9.94 23.03
CA GLU A 37 -14.32 10.70 23.73
C GLU A 37 -12.91 10.32 23.25
N ASP A 38 -12.64 9.01 23.14
CA ASP A 38 -11.39 8.48 22.58
C ASP A 38 -11.18 8.98 21.15
N THR A 39 -12.23 8.96 20.32
CA THR A 39 -12.18 9.46 18.94
C THR A 39 -11.91 10.97 18.91
N MET A 40 -12.57 11.74 19.77
CA MET A 40 -12.41 13.19 19.84
C MET A 40 -11.02 13.60 20.35
N SER A 41 -10.42 12.80 21.23
CA SER A 41 -9.06 13.04 21.74
C SER A 41 -7.98 13.02 20.64
N LEU A 42 -8.26 12.38 19.50
CA LEU A 42 -7.33 12.31 18.36
C LEU A 42 -7.31 13.60 17.53
N TYR A 43 -8.38 14.41 17.57
CA TYR A 43 -8.51 15.59 16.71
C TYR A 43 -7.36 16.60 16.86
N PRO A 44 -6.95 17.01 18.08
CA PRO A 44 -5.85 17.96 18.24
C PRO A 44 -4.55 17.49 17.60
N VAL A 45 -4.22 16.20 17.75
CA VAL A 45 -3.01 15.60 17.18
C VAL A 45 -3.10 15.53 15.67
N ILE A 46 -4.24 15.12 15.13
CA ILE A 46 -4.44 15.04 13.68
C ILE A 46 -4.42 16.43 13.03
N LEU A 47 -5.08 17.42 13.64
CA LEU A 47 -5.03 18.80 13.18
C LEU A 47 -3.60 19.34 13.19
N PHE A 48 -2.82 19.05 14.23
CA PHE A 48 -1.40 19.40 14.28
C PHE A 48 -0.62 18.75 13.13
N MET A 49 -0.77 17.43 12.91
CA MET A 49 -0.10 16.73 11.82
C MET A 49 -0.46 17.31 10.44
N GLN A 50 -1.75 17.60 10.22
CA GLN A 50 -2.25 18.17 8.97
C GLN A 50 -1.74 19.59 8.74
N THR A 51 -1.66 20.41 9.79
CA THR A 51 -1.21 21.81 9.67
C THR A 51 0.30 21.91 9.49
N VAL A 52 1.08 21.05 10.17
CA VAL A 52 2.55 21.08 10.07
C VAL A 52 3.04 20.55 8.72
N GLY A 53 2.48 19.44 8.22
CA GLY A 53 2.95 18.81 6.98
C GLY A 53 4.40 18.33 7.03
N LEU A 54 4.93 17.92 5.89
CA LEU A 54 6.28 17.39 5.72
C LEU A 54 7.08 18.24 4.73
N ASP A 55 8.40 18.28 4.90
CA ASP A 55 9.30 18.90 3.93
C ASP A 55 9.68 17.89 2.83
N VAL A 56 10.01 18.40 1.67
CA VAL A 56 10.31 17.60 0.48
C VAL A 56 11.50 18.18 -0.27
N ASN A 57 12.46 17.32 -0.61
CA ASN A 57 13.59 17.70 -1.45
C ASN A 57 13.17 17.77 -2.94
N TYR A 58 12.67 18.93 -3.37
CA TYR A 58 12.21 19.15 -4.76
C TYR A 58 13.32 19.09 -5.79
N GLU A 59 14.54 19.48 -5.43
CA GLU A 59 15.67 19.37 -6.34
C GLU A 59 15.93 17.90 -6.69
N ALA A 60 16.00 17.04 -5.67
CA ALA A 60 16.16 15.60 -5.86
C ALA A 60 14.97 14.97 -6.61
N LEU A 61 13.74 15.41 -6.33
CA LEU A 61 12.56 14.99 -7.09
C LEU A 61 12.63 15.36 -8.57
N GLY A 62 13.15 16.56 -8.89
CA GLY A 62 13.30 17.02 -10.26
C GLY A 62 14.26 16.13 -11.06
N TYR A 63 15.42 15.80 -10.49
CA TYR A 63 16.36 14.87 -11.12
C TYR A 63 15.77 13.46 -11.27
N GLU A 64 15.07 12.98 -10.25
CA GLU A 64 14.41 11.67 -10.28
C GLU A 64 13.32 11.61 -11.35
N LYS A 65 12.54 12.69 -11.50
CA LYS A 65 11.51 12.82 -12.53
C LYS A 65 12.11 12.61 -13.92
N THR A 66 13.17 13.37 -14.26
CA THR A 66 13.83 13.23 -15.56
C THR A 66 14.37 11.82 -15.78
N ARG A 67 14.99 11.21 -14.75
CA ARG A 67 15.49 9.83 -14.86
C ARG A 67 14.37 8.82 -15.15
N ILE A 68 13.23 8.98 -14.50
CA ILE A 68 12.08 8.08 -14.68
C ILE A 68 11.42 8.28 -16.04
N GLU A 69 11.32 9.52 -16.53
CA GLU A 69 10.85 9.81 -17.89
C GLU A 69 11.72 9.12 -18.93
N ASP A 70 13.05 9.22 -18.81
CA ASP A 70 14.00 8.51 -19.68
C ASP A 70 13.85 6.98 -19.59
N GLU A 71 13.61 6.44 -18.39
CA GLU A 71 13.43 5.00 -18.18
C GLU A 71 12.10 4.49 -18.77
N ILE A 72 11.04 5.29 -18.67
CA ILE A 72 9.75 5.01 -19.32
C ILE A 72 9.96 4.96 -20.84
N GLU A 73 10.60 5.96 -21.43
CA GLU A 73 10.83 6.02 -22.88
C GLU A 73 11.63 4.80 -23.36
N LYS A 74 12.71 4.43 -22.66
CA LYS A 74 13.49 3.22 -22.96
C LYS A 74 12.64 1.95 -22.89
N ASN A 75 11.85 1.79 -21.83
CA ASN A 75 10.99 0.62 -21.68
C ASN A 75 9.89 0.57 -22.75
N GLU A 76 9.36 1.71 -23.18
CA GLU A 76 8.39 1.81 -24.26
C GLU A 76 9.00 1.44 -25.61
N HIS A 77 10.23 1.88 -25.87
CA HIS A 77 10.97 1.50 -27.08
C HIS A 77 11.26 -0.02 -27.12
N GLU A 78 11.68 -0.60 -26.00
CA GLU A 78 11.88 -2.05 -25.89
C GLU A 78 10.56 -2.82 -26.07
N LEU A 79 9.48 -2.35 -25.45
CA LEU A 79 8.17 -2.95 -25.62
C LEU A 79 7.71 -2.91 -27.08
N TYR A 80 7.87 -1.76 -27.74
CA TYR A 80 7.57 -1.62 -29.17
C TYR A 80 8.39 -2.60 -30.02
N SER A 81 9.69 -2.71 -29.73
CA SER A 81 10.60 -3.59 -30.47
C SER A 81 10.22 -5.07 -30.38
N ILE A 82 9.64 -5.49 -29.25
CA ILE A 82 9.18 -6.87 -29.03
C ILE A 82 7.78 -7.07 -29.64
N CYS A 83 6.86 -6.14 -29.42
CA CYS A 83 5.48 -6.25 -29.90
C CYS A 83 5.35 -6.06 -31.41
N GLY A 84 6.21 -5.24 -32.03
CA GLY A 84 6.14 -4.84 -33.43
C GLY A 84 5.07 -3.78 -33.73
N PHE A 85 4.43 -3.21 -32.70
CA PHE A 85 3.46 -2.13 -32.79
C PHE A 85 3.41 -1.35 -31.47
N ASP A 86 2.77 -0.17 -31.50
CA ASP A 86 2.60 0.68 -30.33
C ASP A 86 1.49 0.15 -29.39
N LEU A 87 1.90 -0.65 -28.41
CA LEU A 87 1.02 -1.17 -27.37
C LEU A 87 0.97 -0.19 -26.20
N ASN A 88 -0.18 0.44 -25.93
CA ASN A 88 -0.34 1.30 -24.76
C ASN A 88 -0.38 0.45 -23.47
N PRO A 89 0.65 0.49 -22.61
CA PRO A 89 0.71 -0.34 -21.41
C PRO A 89 -0.38 0.04 -20.42
N ASN A 90 -0.81 1.30 -20.39
CA ASN A 90 -1.82 1.79 -19.45
C ASN A 90 -3.25 1.46 -19.87
N SER A 91 -3.48 0.93 -21.08
CA SER A 91 -4.80 0.55 -21.54
C SER A 91 -5.06 -0.92 -21.23
N PRO A 92 -5.90 -1.27 -20.22
CA PRO A 92 -6.17 -2.66 -19.90
C PRO A 92 -6.78 -3.39 -21.10
N LYS A 93 -7.60 -2.70 -21.89
CA LYS A 93 -8.24 -3.24 -23.10
C LYS A 93 -7.21 -3.63 -24.17
N GLN A 94 -6.26 -2.76 -24.49
CA GLN A 94 -5.21 -3.09 -25.47
C GLN A 94 -4.32 -4.23 -24.95
N CYS A 95 -3.92 -4.19 -23.68
CA CYS A 95 -3.16 -5.27 -23.07
C CYS A 95 -3.92 -6.61 -23.12
N GLN A 96 -5.23 -6.61 -22.85
CA GLN A 96 -6.05 -7.83 -22.95
C GLN A 96 -6.08 -8.38 -24.37
N GLN A 97 -6.32 -7.50 -25.35
CA GLN A 97 -6.34 -7.88 -26.77
C GLN A 97 -5.00 -8.47 -27.22
N TYR A 98 -3.90 -7.87 -26.77
CA TYR A 98 -2.56 -8.35 -27.11
C TYR A 98 -2.21 -9.67 -26.41
N PHE A 99 -2.21 -9.71 -25.08
CA PHE A 99 -1.76 -10.90 -24.34
C PHE A 99 -2.68 -12.10 -24.53
N TYR A 100 -4.00 -11.89 -24.52
CA TYR A 100 -4.96 -12.99 -24.55
C TYR A 100 -5.50 -13.28 -25.96
N GLY A 101 -5.57 -12.26 -26.81
CA GLY A 101 -5.98 -12.42 -28.21
C GLY A 101 -4.79 -12.78 -29.11
N VAL A 102 -3.85 -11.85 -29.28
CA VAL A 102 -2.73 -11.99 -30.23
C VAL A 102 -1.75 -13.08 -29.79
N LEU A 103 -1.29 -13.05 -28.54
CA LEU A 103 -0.36 -14.05 -28.00
C LEU A 103 -1.05 -15.33 -27.51
N GLY A 104 -2.39 -15.37 -27.54
CA GLY A 104 -3.19 -16.54 -27.19
C GLY A 104 -3.04 -17.04 -25.74
N GLN A 105 -2.59 -16.19 -24.81
CA GLN A 105 -2.43 -16.60 -23.42
C GLN A 105 -3.77 -16.81 -22.74
N GLN A 106 -3.84 -17.78 -21.81
CA GLN A 106 -5.05 -18.01 -21.02
C GLN A 106 -5.36 -16.78 -20.14
N PRO A 107 -6.59 -16.22 -20.20
CA PRO A 107 -6.96 -15.04 -19.43
C PRO A 107 -6.92 -15.27 -17.92
N TYR A 108 -6.36 -14.30 -17.19
CA TYR A 108 -6.51 -14.24 -15.74
C TYR A 108 -7.76 -13.45 -15.36
N LEU A 109 -8.41 -13.84 -14.27
CA LEU A 109 -9.60 -13.20 -13.73
C LEU A 109 -9.27 -12.40 -12.46
N SER A 110 -9.93 -11.26 -12.30
CA SER A 110 -9.95 -10.49 -11.06
C SER A 110 -10.79 -11.20 -10.00
N ALA A 111 -10.72 -10.72 -8.75
CA ALA A 111 -11.60 -11.19 -7.68
C ALA A 111 -13.11 -11.03 -8.00
N LYS A 112 -13.45 -10.14 -8.96
CA LYS A 112 -14.81 -9.91 -9.44
C LYS A 112 -15.17 -10.76 -10.66
N GLY A 113 -14.33 -11.71 -11.06
CA GLY A 113 -14.56 -12.61 -12.20
C GLY A 113 -14.36 -11.97 -13.58
N THR A 114 -13.88 -10.74 -13.65
CA THR A 114 -13.61 -10.06 -14.94
C THR A 114 -12.18 -10.33 -15.41
N ILE A 115 -11.97 -10.43 -16.72
CA ILE A 115 -10.63 -10.55 -17.29
C ILE A 115 -9.79 -9.35 -16.84
N THR A 116 -8.59 -9.61 -16.32
CA THR A 116 -7.70 -8.60 -15.76
C THR A 116 -6.35 -8.62 -16.47
N THR A 117 -5.71 -7.46 -16.52
CA THR A 117 -4.28 -7.33 -16.86
C THR A 117 -3.54 -6.64 -15.72
N ASP A 118 -4.00 -6.76 -14.48
CA ASP A 118 -3.34 -6.18 -13.32
C ASP A 118 -1.91 -6.69 -13.11
N GLU A 119 -1.21 -6.09 -12.15
CA GLU A 119 0.18 -6.42 -11.82
C GLU A 119 0.38 -7.90 -11.52
N LYS A 120 -0.57 -8.57 -10.84
CA LYS A 120 -0.47 -10.00 -10.53
C LYS A 120 -0.61 -10.85 -11.80
N ALA A 121 -1.56 -10.52 -12.67
CA ALA A 121 -1.74 -11.20 -13.94
C ALA A 121 -0.53 -11.04 -14.85
N MET A 122 0.00 -9.82 -14.99
CA MET A 122 1.20 -9.56 -15.78
C MET A 122 2.43 -10.25 -15.18
N ALA A 123 2.58 -10.27 -13.85
CA ALA A 123 3.70 -10.96 -13.20
C ALA A 123 3.64 -12.47 -13.49
N ARG A 124 2.45 -13.07 -13.48
CA ARG A 124 2.27 -14.49 -13.86
C ARG A 124 2.62 -14.75 -15.32
N LEU A 125 2.26 -13.85 -16.25
CA LEU A 125 2.67 -13.96 -17.66
C LEU A 125 4.19 -13.81 -17.81
N SER A 126 4.80 -12.86 -17.10
CA SER A 126 6.25 -12.68 -17.10
C SER A 126 6.97 -13.93 -16.61
N ARG A 127 6.45 -14.61 -15.58
CA ARG A 127 7.00 -15.90 -15.10
C ARG A 127 6.90 -17.04 -16.12
N LYS A 128 6.00 -16.94 -17.10
CA LYS A 128 5.90 -17.89 -18.22
C LYS A 128 6.87 -17.57 -19.36
N GLY A 129 7.73 -16.56 -19.20
CA GLY A 129 8.68 -16.12 -20.23
C GLY A 129 8.14 -15.08 -21.21
N ILE A 130 6.94 -14.55 -20.99
CA ILE A 130 6.36 -13.48 -21.83
C ILE A 130 7.03 -12.15 -21.44
N LYS A 131 8.06 -11.75 -22.19
CA LYS A 131 8.95 -10.63 -21.86
C LYS A 131 8.22 -9.28 -21.85
N GLU A 132 7.25 -9.10 -22.73
CA GLU A 132 6.43 -7.90 -22.88
C GLU A 132 5.68 -7.58 -21.57
N ALA A 133 5.25 -8.60 -20.84
CA ALA A 133 4.55 -8.43 -19.56
C ALA A 133 5.45 -7.75 -18.51
N LYS A 134 6.76 -8.03 -18.52
CA LYS A 134 7.75 -7.39 -17.63
C LYS A 134 7.84 -5.88 -17.90
N TYR A 135 7.92 -5.49 -19.17
CA TYR A 135 7.98 -4.08 -19.55
C TYR A 135 6.67 -3.35 -19.24
N VAL A 136 5.51 -3.99 -19.47
CA VAL A 136 4.21 -3.43 -19.08
C VAL A 136 4.13 -3.17 -17.58
N ILE A 137 4.59 -4.09 -16.73
CA ILE A 137 4.66 -3.87 -15.27
C ILE A 137 5.58 -2.69 -14.94
N SER A 138 6.78 -2.66 -15.54
CA SER A 138 7.77 -1.61 -15.31
C SER A 138 7.22 -0.23 -15.65
N ILE A 139 6.69 -0.06 -16.87
CA ILE A 139 6.13 1.21 -17.35
C ILE A 139 4.97 1.67 -16.47
N ARG A 140 4.06 0.77 -16.08
CA ARG A 140 2.95 1.12 -15.18
C ARG A 140 3.43 1.54 -13.80
N SER A 141 4.42 0.85 -13.25
CA SER A 141 5.02 1.18 -11.95
C SER A 141 5.68 2.56 -12.00
N LEU A 142 6.48 2.83 -13.03
CA LEU A 142 7.17 4.10 -13.25
C LEU A 142 6.18 5.24 -13.50
N ARG A 143 5.16 5.05 -14.34
CA ARG A 143 4.13 6.06 -14.59
C ARG A 143 3.29 6.35 -13.35
N LYS A 144 3.00 5.33 -12.53
CA LYS A 144 2.37 5.53 -11.23
C LYS A 144 3.28 6.34 -10.30
N LEU A 145 4.57 6.03 -10.26
CA LEU A 145 5.55 6.78 -9.48
C LEU A 145 5.57 8.27 -9.92
N LEU A 146 5.67 8.50 -11.23
CA LEU A 146 5.66 9.82 -11.85
C LEU A 146 4.39 10.62 -11.49
N GLY A 147 3.22 10.13 -11.90
CA GLY A 147 1.98 10.90 -11.76
C GLY A 147 1.40 10.95 -10.34
N THR A 148 1.61 9.91 -9.52
CA THR A 148 1.04 9.88 -8.15
C THR A 148 1.94 10.57 -7.13
N TYR A 149 3.26 10.59 -7.37
CA TYR A 149 4.22 10.99 -6.34
C TYR A 149 5.17 12.11 -6.78
N LEU A 150 5.66 12.12 -8.02
CA LEU A 150 6.65 13.13 -8.47
C LEU A 150 6.00 14.41 -8.98
N GLU A 151 4.71 14.38 -9.35
CA GLU A 151 3.93 15.55 -9.76
C GLU A 151 3.00 16.08 -8.66
N VAL A 152 3.30 15.72 -7.41
CA VAL A 152 2.43 16.07 -6.29
C VAL A 152 2.49 17.57 -6.01
N ALA A 153 1.32 18.20 -6.01
CA ALA A 153 1.19 19.61 -5.67
C ALA A 153 1.32 19.80 -4.15
N THR A 154 2.04 20.83 -3.73
CA THR A 154 2.15 21.19 -2.32
C THR A 154 1.41 22.46 -2.01
N ASP A 155 1.23 22.70 -0.72
CA ASP A 155 0.60 23.92 -0.27
C ASP A 155 1.47 25.15 -0.57
N GLN A 156 0.88 26.33 -0.41
CA GLN A 156 1.52 27.61 -0.72
C GLN A 156 2.81 27.86 0.07
N ASP A 157 2.97 27.21 1.22
CA ASP A 157 4.18 27.26 2.05
C ASP A 157 5.20 26.18 1.71
N GLY A 158 5.00 25.43 0.62
CA GLY A 158 5.89 24.39 0.13
C GLY A 158 5.80 23.07 0.89
N ARG A 159 4.87 22.95 1.85
CA ARG A 159 4.73 21.74 2.69
C ARG A 159 3.86 20.70 2.01
N LEU A 160 4.29 19.45 2.12
CA LEU A 160 3.52 18.29 1.71
C LEU A 160 2.56 17.88 2.83
N ARG A 161 1.25 17.92 2.55
CA ARG A 161 0.22 17.57 3.51
C ARG A 161 -0.64 16.39 3.04
N SER A 162 -1.40 15.84 3.96
CA SER A 162 -2.47 14.89 3.70
C SER A 162 -3.66 15.29 4.56
N SER A 163 -4.86 15.11 4.05
CA SER A 163 -6.05 15.06 4.89
C SER A 163 -6.12 13.69 5.57
N PHE A 164 -6.42 13.63 6.85
CA PHE A 164 -6.64 12.41 7.62
C PHE A 164 -8.09 12.36 8.10
N ASN A 165 -8.79 11.28 7.74
CA ASN A 165 -10.17 11.08 8.14
C ASN A 165 -10.25 10.01 9.24
N ILE A 166 -10.70 10.44 10.41
CA ILE A 166 -10.84 9.61 11.61
C ILE A 166 -11.94 8.56 11.46
N ARG A 167 -13.03 8.88 10.74
CA ARG A 167 -14.12 7.95 10.43
C ARG A 167 -14.14 7.54 8.96
N GLY A 168 -12.95 7.40 8.38
CA GLY A 168 -12.79 7.11 6.96
C GLY A 168 -13.02 5.66 6.56
N THR A 169 -12.96 4.72 7.50
CA THR A 169 -13.08 3.28 7.23
C THR A 169 -14.09 2.62 8.16
N SER A 170 -14.71 1.52 7.71
CA SER A 170 -15.67 0.74 8.50
C SER A 170 -15.01 0.02 9.69
N THR A 171 -13.69 -0.17 9.66
CA THR A 171 -12.93 -0.87 10.70
C THR A 171 -12.33 0.07 11.74
N GLY A 172 -12.58 1.39 11.64
CA GLY A 172 -12.05 2.39 12.57
C GLY A 172 -10.59 2.81 12.31
N ARG A 173 -9.97 2.36 11.22
CA ARG A 173 -8.65 2.87 10.78
C ARG A 173 -8.79 4.29 10.23
N LEU A 174 -7.78 5.12 10.47
CA LEU A 174 -7.61 6.40 9.78
C LEU A 174 -7.51 6.15 8.27
N SER A 175 -8.18 6.96 7.46
CA SER A 175 -7.89 7.08 6.02
C SER A 175 -7.18 8.38 5.71
N SER A 176 -6.47 8.44 4.57
CA SER A 176 -5.78 9.66 4.19
C SER A 176 -5.90 9.95 2.69
N SER A 177 -5.96 11.22 2.32
CA SER A 177 -6.20 11.70 0.96
C SER A 177 -5.54 13.05 0.70
N GLN A 178 -5.68 13.56 -0.53
CA GLN A 178 -5.40 14.97 -0.84
C GLN A 178 -6.16 15.90 0.10
N THR A 179 -5.61 17.10 0.31
CA THR A 179 -6.24 18.17 1.06
C THR A 179 -7.49 18.66 0.33
N ILE A 180 -8.33 19.43 1.04
CA ILE A 180 -9.48 20.11 0.44
C ILE A 180 -9.10 21.14 -0.63
N PHE A 181 -7.82 21.52 -0.71
CA PHE A 181 -7.28 22.47 -1.69
C PHE A 181 -6.72 21.79 -2.94
N GLY A 182 -6.83 20.46 -3.05
CA GLY A 182 -6.32 19.68 -4.19
C GLY A 182 -4.80 19.45 -4.16
N THR A 183 -4.15 19.77 -3.03
CA THR A 183 -2.71 19.55 -2.79
C THR A 183 -2.48 18.29 -1.96
N GLY A 184 -1.24 17.84 -1.87
CA GLY A 184 -0.87 16.69 -1.07
C GLY A 184 -1.19 15.35 -1.71
N LEU A 185 -1.16 14.28 -0.91
CA LEU A 185 -1.49 12.92 -1.35
C LEU A 185 -1.85 12.00 -0.18
N ASN A 186 -2.30 10.79 -0.50
CA ASN A 186 -2.53 9.73 0.49
C ASN A 186 -1.20 9.24 1.09
N PHE A 187 -1.07 9.31 2.42
CA PHE A 187 0.12 8.91 3.18
C PHE A 187 0.15 7.44 3.62
N GLN A 188 -0.96 6.69 3.50
CA GLN A 188 -1.01 5.28 3.93
C GLN A 188 -0.08 4.37 3.12
N ASN A 189 0.03 4.61 1.81
CA ASN A 189 0.73 3.73 0.88
C ASN A 189 1.72 4.52 0.03
N LEU A 190 2.60 5.29 0.68
CA LEU A 190 3.68 5.98 -0.01
C LEU A 190 4.69 4.96 -0.58
N ASP A 191 5.02 5.12 -1.86
CA ASP A 191 6.07 4.33 -2.50
C ASP A 191 7.40 4.57 -1.74
N PRO A 192 8.17 3.53 -1.39
CA PRO A 192 9.45 3.69 -0.71
C PRO A 192 10.42 4.63 -1.44
N ARG A 193 10.39 4.66 -2.78
CA ARG A 193 11.19 5.59 -3.60
C ARG A 193 10.78 7.03 -3.33
N PHE A 194 9.48 7.29 -3.22
CA PHE A 194 9.00 8.63 -2.88
C PHE A 194 9.37 9.04 -1.45
N LYS A 195 9.30 8.11 -0.49
CA LYS A 195 9.67 8.38 0.91
C LYS A 195 11.10 8.90 1.06
N ALA A 196 12.01 8.53 0.15
CA ALA A 196 13.40 9.01 0.17
C ALA A 196 13.53 10.53 -0.08
N PHE A 197 12.52 11.16 -0.66
CA PHE A 197 12.50 12.62 -0.90
C PHE A 197 11.81 13.40 0.22
N ILE A 198 11.13 12.71 1.13
CA ILE A 198 10.56 13.34 2.32
C ILE A 198 11.72 13.58 3.30
N VAL A 199 11.94 14.83 3.65
CA VAL A 199 13.05 15.23 4.52
C VAL A 199 12.53 15.81 5.82
N ALA A 200 13.29 15.62 6.90
CA ALA A 200 12.98 16.23 8.17
C ALA A 200 13.27 17.74 8.09
N ASP A 201 12.53 18.54 8.85
CA ASP A 201 12.85 19.98 8.95
C ASP A 201 14.30 20.17 9.43
N LYS A 202 14.84 21.35 9.15
CA LYS A 202 16.18 21.74 9.60
C LYS A 202 16.41 21.41 11.08
N ASP A 203 17.55 20.77 11.37
CA ASP A 203 17.98 20.35 12.70
C ASP A 203 17.06 19.31 13.38
N ARG A 204 16.27 18.57 12.59
CA ARG A 204 15.40 17.48 13.06
C ARG A 204 15.70 16.16 12.35
N PHE A 205 15.14 15.08 12.89
CA PHE A 205 15.20 13.76 12.30
C PHE A 205 13.84 13.08 12.45
N PHE A 206 13.57 12.10 11.57
CA PHE A 206 12.36 11.29 11.68
C PHE A 206 12.56 10.14 12.68
N ILE A 207 11.50 9.85 13.43
CA ILE A 207 11.37 8.63 14.23
C ILE A 207 10.21 7.85 13.65
N SER A 208 10.45 6.59 13.26
CA SER A 208 9.41 5.68 12.80
C SER A 208 9.20 4.62 13.87
N LEU A 209 7.95 4.48 14.31
CA LEU A 209 7.52 3.47 15.27
C LEU A 209 6.45 2.62 14.58
N ASP A 210 6.74 1.35 14.41
CA ASP A 210 5.78 0.36 13.90
C ASP A 210 5.55 -0.72 14.97
N LYS A 211 4.29 -1.01 15.24
CA LYS A 211 3.92 -2.06 16.19
C LYS A 211 4.02 -3.39 15.47
N ALA A 212 5.15 -4.08 15.68
CA ALA A 212 5.37 -5.41 15.15
C ALA A 212 4.17 -6.32 15.47
N LYS A 213 3.52 -6.84 14.43
CA LYS A 213 2.50 -7.89 14.52
C LYS A 213 1.29 -7.51 15.39
N ALA A 214 0.96 -6.22 15.50
CA ALA A 214 -0.11 -5.73 16.37
C ALA A 214 -1.46 -6.47 16.18
N GLU A 215 -1.85 -6.73 14.92
CA GLU A 215 -3.11 -7.42 14.62
C GLU A 215 -3.11 -8.87 15.10
N TRP A 216 -1.94 -9.54 15.02
CA TRP A 216 -1.81 -10.92 15.46
C TRP A 216 -1.85 -11.02 16.98
N VAL A 217 -1.21 -10.09 17.67
CA VAL A 217 -1.28 -9.95 19.13
C VAL A 217 -2.75 -9.78 19.56
N ILE A 218 -3.46 -8.83 18.96
CA ILE A 218 -4.88 -8.61 19.27
C ILE A 218 -5.70 -9.87 18.98
N THR A 219 -5.48 -10.54 17.85
CA THR A 219 -6.21 -11.75 17.46
C THR A 219 -6.01 -12.89 18.46
N ALA A 220 -4.76 -13.14 18.90
CA ALA A 220 -4.45 -14.20 19.85
C ALA A 220 -5.26 -14.07 21.15
N TYR A 221 -5.33 -12.85 21.71
CA TYR A 221 -6.09 -12.59 22.94
C TYR A 221 -7.61 -12.54 22.71
N LEU A 222 -8.08 -12.02 21.57
CA LEU A 222 -9.52 -12.00 21.27
C LEU A 222 -10.10 -13.41 21.04
N CYS A 223 -9.36 -14.28 20.37
CA CYS A 223 -9.75 -15.67 20.15
C CYS A 223 -9.53 -16.55 21.40
N ASN A 224 -8.74 -16.06 22.37
CA ASN A 224 -8.35 -16.78 23.58
C ASN A 224 -7.76 -18.16 23.28
N ASP A 225 -6.92 -18.25 22.24
CA ASP A 225 -6.22 -19.47 21.86
C ASP A 225 -4.90 -19.56 22.65
N PRO A 226 -4.73 -20.55 23.54
CA PRO A 226 -3.54 -20.69 24.37
C PRO A 226 -2.24 -20.81 23.56
N LYS A 227 -2.27 -21.49 22.42
CA LYS A 227 -1.09 -21.66 21.56
C LYS A 227 -0.70 -20.34 20.89
N MET A 228 -1.68 -19.59 20.40
CA MET A 228 -1.41 -18.26 19.80
C MET A 228 -0.88 -17.28 20.85
N ILE A 229 -1.46 -17.28 22.06
CA ILE A 229 -1.00 -16.44 23.17
C ILE A 229 0.42 -16.82 23.56
N GLU A 230 0.72 -18.10 23.74
CA GLU A 230 2.07 -18.58 24.05
C GLU A 230 3.08 -18.13 22.98
N ALA A 231 2.73 -18.24 21.70
CA ALA A 231 3.59 -17.82 20.59
C ALA A 231 3.79 -16.29 20.54
N VAL A 232 2.79 -15.48 20.94
CA VAL A 232 2.96 -14.03 21.13
C VAL A 232 3.93 -13.75 22.28
N GLU A 233 3.69 -14.34 23.45
CA GLU A 233 4.39 -14.02 24.69
C GLU A 233 5.84 -14.51 24.70
N SER A 234 6.12 -15.62 24.01
CA SER A 234 7.49 -16.13 23.82
C SER A 234 8.27 -15.41 22.71
N GLY A 235 7.68 -14.42 22.05
CA GLY A 235 8.35 -13.57 21.06
C GLY A 235 8.69 -14.30 19.75
N VAL A 236 7.98 -15.40 19.46
CA VAL A 236 8.26 -16.23 18.30
C VAL A 236 7.87 -15.51 17.02
N ASP A 237 8.48 -15.91 15.89
CA ASP A 237 8.02 -15.41 14.62
C ASP A 237 6.68 -16.01 14.23
N VAL A 238 5.62 -15.28 14.54
CA VAL A 238 4.21 -15.61 14.31
C VAL A 238 3.89 -16.02 12.87
N HIS A 239 4.55 -15.42 11.87
CA HIS A 239 4.34 -15.83 10.47
C HIS A 239 4.95 -17.20 10.20
N ALA A 240 6.17 -17.41 10.69
CA ALA A 240 6.84 -18.70 10.59
C ALA A 240 6.13 -19.77 11.44
N TYR A 241 5.56 -19.41 12.58
CA TYR A 241 4.75 -20.29 13.44
C TYR A 241 3.47 -20.73 12.72
N THR A 242 2.69 -19.79 12.16
CA THR A 242 1.49 -20.13 11.41
C THR A 242 1.82 -20.96 10.18
N ALA A 243 2.88 -20.62 9.44
CA ALA A 243 3.32 -21.42 8.31
C ALA A 243 3.72 -22.83 8.76
N SER A 244 4.44 -22.96 9.88
CA SER A 244 4.82 -24.25 10.47
C SER A 244 3.62 -25.12 10.81
N GLU A 245 2.59 -24.56 11.46
CA GLU A 245 1.36 -25.30 11.78
C GLU A 245 0.55 -25.66 10.53
N MET A 246 0.66 -24.90 9.44
CA MET A 246 -0.05 -25.17 8.18
C MET A 246 0.65 -26.20 7.30
N THR A 247 1.99 -26.23 7.33
CA THR A 247 2.80 -27.05 6.43
C THR A 247 3.48 -28.22 7.12
N ASP A 248 3.33 -28.36 8.44
CA ASP A 248 4.06 -29.30 9.30
C ASP A 248 5.60 -29.19 9.16
N ILE A 249 6.09 -28.01 8.75
CA ILE A 249 7.52 -27.75 8.58
C ILE A 249 8.06 -27.14 9.87
N PRO A 250 9.22 -27.59 10.39
CA PRO A 250 9.87 -26.93 11.51
C PRO A 250 10.10 -25.45 11.23
N MET A 251 9.68 -24.60 12.17
CA MET A 251 9.77 -23.14 12.04
C MET A 251 11.18 -22.62 11.68
N ASP A 252 12.24 -23.28 12.16
CA ASP A 252 13.63 -22.90 11.84
C ASP A 252 13.93 -23.02 10.36
N TRP A 253 13.35 -24.01 9.68
CA TRP A 253 13.51 -24.20 8.24
C TRP A 253 12.75 -23.13 7.46
N ILE A 254 11.54 -22.78 7.89
CA ILE A 254 10.76 -21.68 7.30
C ILE A 254 11.50 -20.34 7.42
N LYS A 255 12.10 -20.06 8.59
CA LYS A 255 12.89 -18.84 8.80
C LYS A 255 14.16 -18.83 7.96
N GLN A 256 14.84 -19.97 7.80
CA GLN A 256 16.02 -20.07 6.95
C GLN A 256 15.64 -19.84 5.49
N GLU A 257 14.55 -20.46 5.05
CA GLU A 257 14.03 -20.30 3.70
C GLU A 257 13.65 -18.86 3.40
N ASP A 258 12.92 -18.18 4.28
CA ASP A 258 12.58 -16.76 4.11
C ASP A 258 13.83 -15.86 4.05
N LYS A 259 14.92 -16.20 4.75
CA LYS A 259 16.18 -15.46 4.62
C LYS A 259 16.87 -15.65 3.27
N ILE A 260 16.75 -16.84 2.67
CA ILE A 260 17.41 -17.20 1.42
C ILE A 260 16.58 -16.73 0.22
N ILE A 261 15.28 -16.94 0.26
CA ILE A 261 14.33 -16.65 -0.81
C ILE A 261 13.80 -15.22 -0.68
N GLY A 262 13.46 -14.78 0.53
CA GLY A 262 12.83 -13.49 0.81
C GLY A 262 11.61 -13.23 -0.06
N LYS A 263 11.68 -12.19 -0.90
CA LYS A 263 10.61 -11.81 -1.83
C LYS A 263 10.85 -12.28 -3.26
N LEU A 264 11.79 -13.19 -3.49
CA LEU A 264 12.01 -13.76 -4.82
C LEU A 264 10.74 -14.47 -5.28
N THR A 265 10.50 -14.41 -6.58
CA THR A 265 9.29 -14.99 -7.18
C THR A 265 9.58 -15.81 -8.43
N ASP A 266 10.84 -15.87 -8.85
CA ASP A 266 11.31 -16.70 -9.96
C ASP A 266 11.45 -18.15 -9.49
N ARG A 267 10.72 -19.06 -10.14
CA ARG A 267 10.64 -20.47 -9.72
C ARG A 267 11.98 -21.18 -9.83
N ASP A 268 12.70 -20.97 -10.92
CA ASP A 268 13.92 -21.73 -11.19
C ASP A 268 15.03 -21.29 -10.25
N LEU A 269 15.14 -19.98 -10.00
CA LEU A 269 16.06 -19.44 -9.00
C LEU A 269 15.69 -19.88 -7.57
N ILE A 270 14.41 -19.93 -7.23
CA ILE A 270 13.94 -20.46 -5.94
C ILE A 270 14.35 -21.93 -5.78
N LEU A 271 14.11 -22.76 -6.79
CA LEU A 271 14.48 -24.18 -6.75
C LEU A 271 15.99 -24.36 -6.68
N GLU A 272 16.78 -23.54 -7.39
CA GLU A 272 18.24 -23.54 -7.30
C GLU A 272 18.71 -23.19 -5.89
N LEU A 273 18.16 -22.12 -5.29
CA LEU A 273 18.51 -21.69 -3.93
C LEU A 273 18.11 -22.72 -2.87
N ARG A 274 16.94 -23.36 -3.02
CA ARG A 274 16.51 -24.47 -2.16
C ARG A 274 17.49 -25.65 -2.27
N ASN A 275 17.81 -26.10 -3.48
CA ASN A 275 18.77 -27.19 -3.71
C ASN A 275 20.13 -26.91 -3.07
N LYS A 276 20.58 -25.65 -3.15
CA LYS A 276 21.90 -25.24 -2.68
C LYS A 276 21.99 -25.08 -1.17
N HIS A 277 20.94 -24.56 -0.53
CA HIS A 277 20.99 -24.11 0.86
C HIS A 277 20.06 -24.86 1.81
N LEU A 278 19.05 -25.55 1.28
CA LEU A 278 18.02 -26.27 2.03
C LEU A 278 17.67 -27.60 1.32
N PRO A 279 18.65 -28.49 1.04
CA PRO A 279 18.40 -29.72 0.29
C PRO A 279 17.39 -30.63 1.00
N ASP A 280 17.43 -30.68 2.33
CA ASP A 280 16.50 -31.49 3.14
C ASP A 280 15.04 -31.01 3.05
N LEU A 281 14.81 -29.75 2.64
CA LEU A 281 13.48 -29.19 2.40
C LEU A 281 12.87 -29.72 1.08
N LEU A 282 13.68 -30.27 0.18
CA LEU A 282 13.20 -30.80 -1.11
C LEU A 282 12.75 -32.26 -1.03
N ASP A 283 13.18 -32.98 0.00
CA ASP A 283 12.79 -34.37 0.26
C ASP A 283 11.41 -34.51 0.92
N LEU A 284 10.84 -33.39 1.38
CA LEU A 284 9.49 -33.32 1.86
C LEU A 284 8.55 -33.20 0.63
N ASP A 285 7.68 -34.17 0.46
CA ASP A 285 6.81 -34.33 -0.72
C ASP A 285 5.76 -33.21 -0.77
N TYR A 286 6.07 -32.08 -1.43
CA TYR A 286 5.23 -30.89 -1.45
C TYR A 286 4.44 -30.72 -2.74
N ASN A 287 3.12 -30.88 -2.65
CA ASN A 287 2.16 -30.50 -3.69
C ASN A 287 1.63 -29.06 -3.53
N PHE A 288 2.50 -28.06 -3.34
CA PHE A 288 2.08 -26.65 -3.38
C PHE A 288 3.12 -25.77 -4.09
N LEU A 289 2.93 -25.63 -5.41
CA LEU A 289 3.46 -24.55 -6.27
C LEU A 289 2.37 -24.12 -7.27
#